data_AF-A0A7C5DYV3-F1
#
_entry.id   AF-A0A7C5DYV3-F1
#
_cell.length_a   1.000
_cell.length_b   1.000
_cell.length_c   1.000
_cell.angle_alpha   90.00
_cell.angle_beta   90.00
_cell.angle_gamma   90.00
#
_symmetry.space_group_name_H-M   'P 1'
#
loop_
_entity.id
_entity.type
_entity.pdbx_description
1 polymer ?
#
loop_
_entity_poly.entity_id
_entity_poly.type
_entity_poly.pdbx_seq_one_letter_code
_entity_poly.pdbx_strand_id
1 'polypeptide(L)'
;MSDQTVASLYRVSFQVEEIQVASWERDVLRKLALRVRELAELPEQEEKRKLWYSINALEEVRPVIFCDPENGWNEIITPQDLQCEGKLARNWEMALRKEIFWGESMGDDKVIEPYFDVPYIYQETSWGLEEKIIKTDGRGSYRWDPPLKNYQDMDKLRFPEIHI
;
A
#
# COMPACT_ATOMS: atom_id res chain seq x y z
N MET A 1 -14.41 6.87 1.83
CA MET A 1 -12.94 6.95 1.96
C MET A 1 -12.44 5.54 2.05
N SER A 2 -11.40 5.21 1.29
CA SER A 2 -10.83 3.86 1.24
C SER A 2 -9.90 3.66 2.44
N ASP A 3 -9.79 2.45 2.96
CA ASP A 3 -8.70 2.14 3.89
C ASP A 3 -7.39 2.19 3.09
N GLN A 4 -6.44 3.00 3.53
CA GLN A 4 -5.18 3.24 2.83
C GLN A 4 -3.96 2.85 3.68
N THR A 5 -4.19 2.14 4.78
CA THR A 5 -3.13 1.61 5.64
C THR A 5 -2.36 0.49 4.93
N VAL A 6 -1.08 0.35 5.26
CA VAL A 6 -0.23 -0.73 4.73
C VAL A 6 -0.85 -2.11 5.00
N ALA A 7 -1.42 -2.32 6.18
CA ALA A 7 -2.06 -3.58 6.56
C ALA A 7 -3.29 -3.94 5.70
N SER A 8 -4.05 -2.94 5.25
CA SER A 8 -5.23 -3.20 4.40
C SER A 8 -4.86 -3.42 2.94
N LEU A 9 -3.78 -2.80 2.45
CA LEU A 9 -3.28 -2.99 1.08
C LEU A 9 -2.87 -4.45 0.79
N TYR A 10 -2.32 -5.17 1.77
CA TYR A 10 -2.01 -6.60 1.64
C TYR A 10 -3.22 -7.53 1.66
N ARG A 11 -4.41 -7.04 2.02
CA ARG A 11 -5.65 -7.83 2.10
C ARG A 11 -6.65 -7.52 0.99
N VAL A 12 -6.25 -6.76 -0.04
CA VAL A 12 -7.15 -6.41 -1.14
C VAL A 12 -7.35 -7.62 -2.04
N SER A 13 -8.40 -8.38 -1.78
CA SER A 13 -8.90 -9.41 -2.70
C SER A 13 -9.73 -8.77 -3.81
N PHE A 14 -9.40 -9.09 -5.06
CA PHE A 14 -10.24 -8.75 -6.21
C PHE A 14 -11.02 -9.99 -6.66
N GLN A 15 -12.30 -9.82 -6.95
CA GLN A 15 -13.02 -10.79 -7.78
C GLN A 15 -12.55 -10.63 -9.23
N VAL A 16 -12.60 -11.70 -10.02
CA VAL A 16 -12.07 -11.70 -11.41
C VAL A 16 -12.73 -10.59 -12.27
N GLU A 17 -14.00 -10.32 -12.02
CA GLU A 17 -14.77 -9.28 -12.71
C GLU A 17 -14.28 -7.86 -12.38
N GLU A 18 -13.60 -7.67 -11.25
CA GLU A 18 -13.08 -6.38 -10.78
C GLU A 18 -11.69 -6.04 -11.35
N ILE A 19 -11.08 -6.96 -12.11
CA ILE A 19 -9.73 -6.85 -12.71
C ILE A 19 -9.79 -6.26 -14.13
N GLN A 20 -10.94 -5.69 -14.51
CA GLN A 20 -11.10 -5.06 -15.81
C GLN A 20 -10.55 -3.62 -15.80
N VAL A 21 -9.84 -3.25 -16.87
CA VAL A 21 -9.31 -1.89 -17.07
C VAL A 21 -9.70 -1.41 -18.46
N ALA A 22 -10.51 -0.36 -18.52
CA ALA A 22 -10.96 0.25 -19.77
C ALA A 22 -9.80 0.94 -20.52
N SER A 23 -9.96 1.15 -21.83
CA SER A 23 -8.90 1.75 -22.65
C SER A 23 -8.49 3.15 -22.16
N TRP A 24 -9.46 4.00 -21.82
CA TRP A 24 -9.21 5.36 -21.33
C TRP A 24 -8.53 5.37 -19.96
N GLU A 25 -8.83 4.39 -19.09
CA GLU A 25 -8.15 4.24 -17.80
C GLU A 25 -6.68 3.87 -18.00
N ARG A 26 -6.36 3.04 -18.99
CA ARG A 26 -4.96 2.72 -19.33
C ARG A 26 -4.18 3.96 -19.72
N ASP A 27 -4.81 4.91 -20.40
CA ASP A 27 -4.14 6.15 -20.80
C ASP A 27 -3.86 7.06 -19.60
N VAL A 28 -4.81 7.15 -18.64
CA VAL A 28 -4.60 7.82 -17.35
C VAL A 28 -3.42 7.18 -16.61
N LEU A 29 -3.44 5.86 -16.45
CA LEU A 29 -2.40 5.12 -15.72
C LEU A 29 -1.03 5.25 -16.37
N ARG A 30 -0.94 5.17 -17.71
CA ARG A 30 0.33 5.37 -18.43
C ARG A 30 0.89 6.76 -18.22
N LYS A 31 0.04 7.80 -18.24
CA LYS A 31 0.48 9.18 -18.00
C LYS A 31 1.06 9.33 -16.60
N LEU A 32 0.42 8.75 -15.59
CA LEU A 32 0.91 8.77 -14.21
C LEU A 32 2.20 7.96 -14.05
N ALA A 33 2.29 6.78 -14.65
CA ALA A 33 3.48 5.94 -14.61
C ALA A 33 4.69 6.62 -15.29
N LEU A 34 4.47 7.34 -16.40
CA LEU A 34 5.52 8.16 -17.03
C LEU A 34 6.02 9.24 -16.06
N ARG A 35 5.12 9.89 -15.31
CA ARG A 35 5.52 10.89 -14.32
C ARG A 35 6.33 10.29 -13.17
N VAL A 36 5.94 9.13 -12.67
CA VAL A 36 6.73 8.39 -11.67
C VAL A 36 8.13 8.06 -12.21
N ARG A 37 8.24 7.62 -13.46
CA ARG A 37 9.54 7.35 -14.10
C ARG A 37 10.43 8.60 -14.16
N GLU A 38 9.87 9.74 -14.57
CA GLU A 38 10.60 11.01 -14.61
C GLU A 38 11.16 11.39 -13.23
N LEU A 39 10.37 11.21 -12.17
CA LEU A 39 10.78 11.47 -10.80
C LEU A 39 11.84 10.48 -10.31
N ALA A 40 11.70 9.20 -10.67
CA ALA A 40 12.65 8.15 -10.34
C ALA A 40 14.03 8.34 -11.00
N GLU A 41 14.08 9.02 -12.15
CA GLU A 41 15.30 9.31 -12.90
C GLU A 41 16.05 10.56 -12.37
N LEU A 42 15.50 11.28 -11.38
CA LEU A 42 16.15 12.46 -10.81
C LEU A 42 17.43 12.06 -10.03
N PRO A 43 18.53 12.84 -10.14
CA PRO A 43 19.78 12.53 -9.43
C PRO A 43 19.64 12.40 -7.91
N GLU A 44 18.70 13.14 -7.31
CA GLU A 44 18.43 13.08 -5.87
C GLU A 44 17.97 11.69 -5.40
N GLN A 45 17.38 10.87 -6.28
CA GLN A 45 16.94 9.52 -5.89
C GLN A 45 18.13 8.61 -5.58
N GLU A 46 19.25 8.82 -6.28
CA GLU A 46 20.50 8.11 -5.99
C GLU A 46 21.14 8.60 -4.68
N GLU A 47 21.03 9.90 -4.38
CA GLU A 47 21.50 10.45 -3.10
C GLU A 47 20.69 9.87 -1.93
N LYS A 48 19.35 9.85 -2.06
CA LYS A 48 18.44 9.22 -1.09
C LYS A 48 18.75 7.72 -0.92
N ARG A 49 18.99 7.00 -2.02
CA ARG A 49 19.36 5.58 -1.97
C ARG A 49 20.64 5.34 -1.17
N LYS A 50 21.67 6.16 -1.39
CA LYS A 50 22.92 6.10 -0.60
C LYS A 50 22.67 6.38 0.87
N LEU A 51 21.87 7.39 1.21
CA LEU A 51 21.47 7.69 2.58
C LEU A 51 20.82 6.48 3.26
N TRP A 52 19.88 5.82 2.57
CA TRP A 52 19.24 4.60 3.07
C TRP A 52 20.21 3.43 3.24
N TYR A 53 21.17 3.23 2.33
CA TYR A 53 22.18 2.19 2.51
C TYR A 53 23.11 2.49 3.69
N SER A 54 23.61 3.72 3.80
CA SER A 54 24.51 4.15 4.88
C SER A 54 23.89 4.02 6.26
N ILE A 55 22.63 4.45 6.46
CA ILE A 55 21.97 4.32 7.77
C ILE A 55 21.75 2.84 8.14
N ASN A 56 21.41 1.98 7.18
CA ASN A 56 21.28 0.54 7.41
C ASN A 56 22.65 -0.15 7.63
N ALA A 57 23.74 0.45 7.16
CA ALA A 57 25.11 0.03 7.44
C ALA A 57 25.68 0.59 8.77
N LEU A 58 24.86 1.33 9.54
CA LEU A 58 25.24 1.98 10.81
C LEU A 58 26.31 3.08 10.64
N GLU A 59 26.40 3.69 9.46
CA GLU A 59 27.27 4.84 9.21
C GLU A 59 26.66 6.13 9.79
N GLU A 60 27.52 7.08 10.18
CA GLU A 60 27.09 8.39 10.66
C GLU A 60 26.64 9.27 9.48
N VAL A 61 25.32 9.41 9.32
CA VAL A 61 24.68 10.28 8.33
C VAL A 61 23.67 11.21 9.01
N ARG A 62 23.17 12.22 8.29
CA ARG A 62 22.02 12.99 8.77
C ARG A 62 20.81 12.07 9.01
N PRO A 63 19.85 12.44 9.87
CA PRO A 63 18.59 11.71 9.99
C PRO A 63 17.94 11.51 8.62
N VAL A 64 17.51 10.27 8.36
CA VAL A 64 16.74 9.88 7.19
C VAL A 64 15.26 9.84 7.58
N ILE A 65 14.43 10.55 6.82
CA ILE A 65 13.02 10.77 7.15
C ILE A 65 12.13 10.03 6.14
N PHE A 66 11.16 9.29 6.64
CA PHE A 66 10.10 8.69 5.83
C PHE A 66 8.75 9.12 6.39
N CYS A 67 7.88 9.64 5.53
CA CYS A 67 6.55 10.09 5.88
C CYS A 67 5.50 9.25 5.14
N ASP A 68 4.71 8.46 5.89
CA ASP A 68 3.52 7.78 5.36
C ASP A 68 2.25 8.32 6.05
N PRO A 69 1.42 9.10 5.35
CA PRO A 69 0.13 9.57 5.84
C PRO A 69 -0.89 8.49 6.19
N GLU A 70 -0.69 7.22 5.80
CA GLU A 70 -1.64 6.12 6.01
C GLU A 70 -3.07 6.49 5.56
N ASN A 71 -4.06 6.49 6.46
CA ASN A 71 -5.43 6.89 6.12
C ASN A 71 -5.56 8.37 5.73
N GLY A 72 -4.60 9.23 6.11
CA GLY A 72 -4.48 10.62 5.69
C GLY A 72 -4.29 10.77 4.17
N TRP A 73 -3.90 9.71 3.46
CA TRP A 73 -3.89 9.73 1.99
C TRP A 73 -5.24 10.09 1.37
N ASN A 74 -6.35 9.80 2.04
CA ASN A 74 -7.69 10.17 1.57
C ASN A 74 -7.97 11.69 1.63
N GLU A 75 -7.17 12.44 2.38
CA GLU A 75 -7.25 13.91 2.50
C GLU A 75 -6.30 14.60 1.52
N ILE A 76 -5.21 13.93 1.13
CA ILE A 76 -4.21 14.42 0.18
C ILE A 76 -4.65 14.11 -1.26
N ILE A 77 -5.08 12.88 -1.51
CA ILE A 77 -5.61 12.41 -2.80
C ILE A 77 -7.06 12.02 -2.56
N THR A 78 -7.94 12.94 -2.90
CA THR A 78 -9.37 12.79 -2.67
C THR A 78 -10.01 11.91 -3.75
N PRO A 79 -11.21 11.35 -3.50
CA PRO A 79 -11.94 10.60 -4.52
C PRO A 79 -12.21 11.36 -5.82
N GLN A 80 -12.23 12.70 -5.77
CA GLN A 80 -12.43 13.60 -6.91
C GLN A 80 -11.17 13.76 -7.76
N ASP A 81 -10.00 13.53 -7.18
CA ASP A 81 -8.73 13.58 -7.90
C ASP A 81 -8.53 12.33 -8.79
N LEU A 82 -9.22 11.24 -8.46
CA LEU A 82 -9.17 9.97 -9.18
C LEU A 82 -10.09 9.99 -10.40
N GLN A 83 -9.50 9.72 -11.56
CA GLN A 83 -10.20 9.66 -12.85
C GLN A 83 -10.72 8.25 -13.15
N CYS A 84 -10.05 7.20 -12.68
CA CYS A 84 -10.42 5.82 -12.92
C CYS A 84 -11.66 5.42 -12.11
N GLU A 85 -12.49 4.58 -12.72
CA GLU A 85 -13.76 4.10 -12.17
C GLU A 85 -13.67 2.63 -11.76
N GLY A 86 -12.98 1.80 -12.55
CA GLY A 86 -12.76 0.40 -12.27
C GLY A 86 -11.94 0.20 -11.00
N LYS A 87 -12.31 -0.80 -10.18
CA LYS A 87 -11.69 -1.02 -8.86
C LYS A 87 -10.17 -1.21 -8.95
N LEU A 88 -9.70 -2.05 -9.85
CA LEU A 88 -8.26 -2.25 -10.09
C LEU A 88 -7.58 -0.96 -10.56
N ALA A 89 -8.13 -0.33 -11.60
CA ALA A 89 -7.57 0.88 -12.20
C ALA A 89 -7.48 2.02 -11.19
N ARG A 90 -8.51 2.20 -10.36
CA ARG A 90 -8.58 3.21 -9.30
C ARG A 90 -7.56 2.95 -8.18
N ASN A 91 -7.32 1.68 -7.84
CA ASN A 91 -6.29 1.30 -6.87
C ASN A 91 -4.88 1.61 -7.42
N TRP A 92 -4.62 1.28 -8.69
CA TRP A 92 -3.36 1.61 -9.35
C TRP A 92 -3.16 3.12 -9.53
N GLU A 93 -4.23 3.85 -9.87
CA GLU A 93 -4.20 5.30 -9.98
C GLU A 93 -3.82 5.95 -8.64
N MET A 94 -4.46 5.51 -7.55
CA MET A 94 -4.13 5.95 -6.19
C MET A 94 -2.66 5.66 -5.87
N ALA A 95 -2.17 4.44 -6.14
CA ALA A 95 -0.77 4.09 -5.89
C ALA A 95 0.21 4.99 -6.65
N LEU A 96 0.00 5.21 -7.95
CA LEU A 96 0.85 6.07 -8.77
C LEU A 96 0.80 7.53 -8.31
N ARG A 97 -0.38 8.04 -7.91
CA ARG A 97 -0.51 9.41 -7.40
C ARG A 97 0.20 9.61 -6.06
N LYS A 98 0.23 8.61 -5.18
CA LYS A 98 1.02 8.65 -3.95
C LYS A 98 2.52 8.74 -4.26
N GLU A 99 3.02 7.94 -5.20
CA GLU A 99 4.40 8.01 -5.67
C GLU A 99 4.76 9.40 -6.21
N ILE A 100 3.88 9.99 -7.02
CA ILE A 100 4.07 11.36 -7.51
C ILE A 100 4.09 12.36 -6.34
N PHE A 101 3.16 12.25 -5.38
CA PHE A 101 3.12 13.15 -4.23
C PHE A 101 4.39 13.04 -3.36
N TRP A 102 4.89 11.82 -3.13
CA TRP A 102 6.18 11.61 -2.47
C TRP A 102 7.32 12.28 -3.23
N GLY A 103 7.38 12.12 -4.54
CA GLY A 103 8.44 12.69 -5.37
C GLY A 103 8.38 14.21 -5.53
N GLU A 104 7.20 14.83 -5.40
CA GLU A 104 7.02 16.27 -5.69
C GLU A 104 6.77 17.15 -4.46
N SER A 105 6.13 16.62 -3.42
CA SER A 105 5.52 17.44 -2.37
C SER A 105 5.83 17.00 -0.95
N MET A 106 6.09 15.71 -0.70
CA MET A 106 6.28 15.22 0.68
C MET A 106 7.54 15.81 1.34
N GLY A 107 8.62 15.98 0.57
CA GLY A 107 9.89 16.52 1.08
C GLY A 107 10.61 15.56 2.04
N ASP A 108 10.32 14.27 1.97
CA ASP A 108 10.99 13.22 2.75
C ASP A 108 12.09 12.53 1.93
N ASP A 109 12.74 11.54 2.55
CA ASP A 109 13.82 10.77 1.94
C ASP A 109 13.33 9.49 1.26
N LYS A 110 12.02 9.33 1.04
CA LYS A 110 11.53 8.20 0.26
C LYS A 110 12.13 8.26 -1.15
N VAL A 111 12.71 7.13 -1.57
CA VAL A 111 13.21 6.95 -2.93
C VAL A 111 12.01 6.65 -3.83
N ILE A 112 11.93 7.36 -4.96
CA ILE A 112 10.99 7.03 -6.03
C ILE A 112 11.71 6.08 -6.98
N GLU A 113 11.09 4.93 -7.26
CA GLU A 113 11.69 3.87 -8.06
C GLU A 113 10.94 3.68 -9.39
N PRO A 114 11.64 3.27 -10.47
CA PRO A 114 11.02 3.04 -11.77
C PRO A 114 10.34 1.67 -11.86
N TYR A 115 9.74 1.21 -10.75
CA TYR A 115 9.08 -0.09 -10.63
C TYR A 115 7.61 0.09 -10.28
N PHE A 116 6.79 -0.83 -10.78
CA PHE A 116 5.38 -0.92 -10.43
C PHE A 116 5.06 -2.37 -10.13
N ASP A 117 5.01 -2.69 -8.83
CA ASP A 117 4.78 -4.05 -8.38
C ASP A 117 3.32 -4.45 -8.56
N VAL A 118 3.10 -5.53 -9.31
CA VAL A 118 1.79 -6.12 -9.51
C VAL A 118 1.66 -7.33 -8.58
N PRO A 119 0.71 -7.33 -7.63
CA PRO A 119 0.58 -8.43 -6.69
C PRO A 119 0.09 -9.71 -7.37
N TYR A 120 0.51 -10.85 -6.81
CA TYR A 120 -0.08 -12.15 -7.16
C TYR A 120 -1.54 -12.23 -6.72
N ILE A 121 -2.35 -12.90 -7.54
CA ILE A 121 -3.72 -13.27 -7.15
C ILE A 121 -3.63 -14.64 -6.50
N TYR A 122 -4.07 -14.74 -5.25
CA TYR A 122 -4.13 -16.00 -4.52
C TYR A 122 -5.30 -15.97 -3.53
N GLN A 123 -5.70 -17.15 -3.09
CA GLN A 123 -6.58 -17.35 -1.94
C GLN A 123 -5.76 -17.94 -0.80
N GLU A 124 -5.96 -17.42 0.40
CA GLU A 124 -5.29 -17.91 1.60
C GLU A 124 -6.36 -18.38 2.60
N THR A 125 -6.20 -19.59 3.13
CA THR A 125 -7.06 -20.10 4.20
C THR A 125 -6.67 -19.48 5.54
N SER A 126 -7.55 -19.51 6.54
CA SER A 126 -7.24 -18.91 7.85
C SER A 126 -6.34 -19.79 8.70
N TRP A 127 -5.76 -19.20 9.75
CA TRP A 127 -4.95 -19.91 10.75
C TRP A 127 -5.75 -20.88 11.64
N GLY A 128 -6.97 -21.26 11.25
CA GLY A 128 -7.87 -22.13 12.03
C GLY A 128 -8.64 -21.42 13.15
N LEU A 129 -8.30 -20.16 13.45
CA LEU A 129 -9.02 -19.32 14.39
C LEU A 129 -9.25 -17.92 13.79
N GLU A 130 -10.48 -17.43 13.90
CA GLU A 130 -10.88 -16.15 13.33
C GLU A 130 -10.67 -15.01 14.34
N GLU A 131 -10.00 -13.94 13.88
CA GLU A 131 -9.86 -12.71 14.66
C GLU A 131 -11.20 -11.95 14.72
N LYS A 132 -11.53 -11.43 15.90
CA LYS A 132 -12.72 -10.60 16.06
C LYS A 132 -12.32 -9.16 16.35
N ILE A 133 -12.65 -8.27 15.40
CA ILE A 133 -12.45 -6.83 15.54
C ILE A 133 -13.78 -6.19 15.93
N ILE A 134 -13.82 -5.57 17.11
CA ILE A 134 -14.99 -4.86 17.62
C ILE A 134 -14.78 -3.37 17.36
N LYS A 135 -15.50 -2.81 16.39
CA LYS A 135 -15.42 -1.39 16.01
C LYS A 135 -16.61 -0.61 16.57
N THR A 136 -16.38 0.62 17.02
CA THR A 136 -17.43 1.53 17.49
C THR A 136 -18.10 2.30 16.34
N ASP A 137 -17.35 2.62 15.28
CA ASP A 137 -17.82 3.19 14.01
C ASP A 137 -16.80 2.93 12.87
N GLY A 138 -17.02 3.52 11.68
CA GLY A 138 -16.21 3.26 10.48
C GLY A 138 -14.78 3.83 10.47
N ARG A 139 -14.38 4.72 11.38
CA ARG A 139 -13.04 5.37 11.38
C ARG A 139 -12.38 5.49 12.75
N GLY A 140 -13.04 5.04 13.82
CA GLY A 140 -12.50 5.09 15.18
C GLY A 140 -11.56 3.93 15.52
N SER A 141 -11.04 3.99 16.76
CA SER A 141 -10.31 2.87 17.36
C SER A 141 -11.15 1.60 17.36
N TYR A 142 -10.48 0.46 17.24
CA TYR A 142 -11.13 -0.83 17.42
C TYR A 142 -10.53 -1.57 18.61
N ARG A 143 -11.35 -2.43 19.22
CA ARG A 143 -10.87 -3.44 20.16
C ARG A 143 -10.66 -4.74 19.41
N TRP A 144 -9.44 -5.24 19.45
CA TRP A 144 -9.13 -6.60 19.03
C TRP A 144 -9.52 -7.58 20.15
N ASP A 145 -10.34 -8.56 19.83
CA ASP A 145 -10.66 -9.67 20.73
C ASP A 145 -9.79 -10.88 20.34
N PRO A 146 -8.77 -11.23 21.15
CA PRO A 146 -7.78 -12.25 20.77
C PRO A 146 -8.47 -13.60 20.52
N PRO A 147 -8.22 -14.29 19.38
CA PRO A 147 -8.83 -15.59 19.11
C PRO A 147 -8.37 -16.67 20.10
N LEU A 148 -7.10 -16.61 20.51
CA LEU A 148 -6.53 -17.49 21.54
C LEU A 148 -6.92 -16.96 22.93
N LYS A 149 -7.78 -17.69 23.66
CA LYS A 149 -8.19 -17.31 25.02
C LYS A 149 -7.34 -17.98 26.09
N ASN A 150 -6.79 -19.15 25.80
CA ASN A 150 -5.93 -19.90 26.69
C ASN A 150 -5.00 -20.83 25.89
N TYR A 151 -4.01 -21.44 26.57
CA TYR A 151 -3.01 -22.30 25.94
C TYR A 151 -3.59 -23.54 25.22
N GLN A 152 -4.75 -24.04 25.61
CA GLN A 152 -5.37 -25.20 24.95
C GLN A 152 -5.94 -24.83 23.57
N ASP A 153 -6.20 -23.55 23.32
CA ASP A 153 -6.66 -23.09 22.00
C ASP A 153 -5.54 -23.17 20.95
N MET A 154 -4.27 -23.34 21.35
CA MET A 154 -3.16 -23.53 20.43
C MET A 154 -3.36 -24.73 19.51
N ASP A 155 -4.03 -25.78 19.99
CA ASP A 155 -4.31 -27.00 19.21
C ASP A 155 -5.32 -26.75 18.07
N LYS A 156 -6.02 -25.59 18.08
CA LYS A 156 -6.95 -25.19 17.02
C LYS A 156 -6.26 -24.47 15.86
N LEU A 157 -5.00 -24.05 16.04
CA LEU A 157 -4.24 -23.37 15.00
C LEU A 157 -3.91 -24.33 13.85
N ARG A 158 -3.94 -23.81 12.64
CA ARG A 158 -3.56 -24.50 11.41
C ARG A 158 -2.68 -23.57 10.59
N PHE A 159 -1.75 -24.14 9.83
CA PHE A 159 -1.03 -23.36 8.83
C PHE A 159 -2.00 -22.97 7.70
N PRO A 160 -1.96 -21.72 7.24
CA PRO A 160 -2.74 -21.30 6.08
C PRO A 160 -2.21 -22.01 4.83
N GLU A 161 -3.14 -22.33 3.93
CA GLU A 161 -2.87 -22.87 2.61
C GLU A 161 -3.04 -21.77 1.58
N ILE A 162 -2.09 -21.66 0.64
CA ILE A 162 -2.13 -20.70 -0.46
C ILE A 162 -2.56 -21.44 -1.72
N HIS A 163 -3.66 -20.98 -2.33
CA HIS A 163 -4.16 -21.46 -3.61
C HIS A 163 -3.98 -20.36 -4.66
N ILE A 164 -3.40 -20.70 -5.82
CA ILE A 164 -3.16 -19.79 -6.95
C ILE A 164 -4.13 -20.14 -8.08
#